data_AF-A0A5E3WEV1-F1
#
_entry.id   AF-A0A5E3WEV1-F1
#
_cell.length_a   1.000
_cell.length_b   1.000
_cell.length_c   1.000
_cell.angle_alpha   90.00
_cell.angle_beta   90.00
_cell.angle_gamma   90.00
#
_symmetry.space_group_name_H-M   'P 1'
#
loop_
_entity.id
_entity.type
_entity.pdbx_description
1 polymer ?
#
loop_
_entity_poly.entity_id
_entity_poly.type
_entity_poly.pdbx_seq_one_letter_code
_entity_poly.pdbx_strand_id
1 'polypeptide(L)'
;MVSFIAQAYAALVAAACLFGSASAAPAGAADLVERKTNAAAAVQDAPHFVVYTDAWISGETGPPDVSQLKGYNAYIMGFWLTTGVADQALEWTLITADQRATTKAAYAAAGIKMLVSAFGSTDYPTSNGADAVGTANSIAAWVKQYNLDGVDVDYEDFGAFNGGTTAAVDWLIAFTKQLRAQLPASQYIITHAPVAPWFEKGYSGGGYLAVHSAVGSMIDWYNIQFYNQGASQYTDCTGLLTASGGQYPGSSLFEINANGVDLNKLVIGKPALTGDAPSGGYMPASTLATCVATAAGKGWSGGVMVWEFPDATAAWIQTVRGSTFPLSGGSTPTTTTKAATTTTTKATTTSTTAPATTTTPASGSCTGVAAWANNVAYTGGQQVTYNGALWQAAYWTYDDVPGGAAGVWTKVKTC
;
A
#
# COMPACT_ATOMS: atom_id res chain seq x y z
N MET A 1 -59.06 8.19 -17.61
CA MET A 1 -59.01 6.75 -17.97
C MET A 1 -59.22 6.61 -19.47
N VAL A 2 -58.17 6.11 -20.16
CA VAL A 2 -58.14 5.38 -21.44
C VAL A 2 -58.78 6.07 -22.66
N SER A 3 -58.07 6.86 -23.48
CA SER A 3 -57.04 6.51 -24.51
C SER A 3 -57.56 5.62 -25.64
N PHE A 4 -57.46 6.05 -26.90
CA PHE A 4 -56.97 5.25 -28.04
C PHE A 4 -56.85 6.17 -29.28
N ILE A 5 -55.62 6.52 -29.67
CA ILE A 5 -55.31 7.09 -31.00
C ILE A 5 -54.41 6.10 -31.73
N ALA A 6 -54.87 5.68 -32.91
CA ALA A 6 -54.21 4.75 -33.80
C ALA A 6 -53.34 5.48 -34.83
N GLN A 7 -52.10 4.98 -34.95
CA GLN A 7 -51.24 4.82 -36.13
C GLN A 7 -51.38 5.81 -37.31
N ALA A 8 -50.30 6.56 -37.54
CA ALA A 8 -50.03 7.28 -38.78
C ALA A 8 -48.92 6.59 -39.58
N TYR A 9 -49.17 6.36 -40.87
CA TYR A 9 -48.19 5.95 -41.88
C TYR A 9 -47.96 7.11 -42.86
N ALA A 10 -46.67 7.35 -43.18
CA ALA A 10 -46.07 7.76 -44.47
C ALA A 10 -46.61 9.02 -45.20
N ALA A 11 -45.85 9.89 -45.88
CA ALA A 11 -44.43 10.01 -46.19
C ALA A 11 -44.18 11.38 -46.88
N LEU A 12 -42.94 11.88 -46.75
CA LEU A 12 -42.13 12.68 -47.70
C LEU A 12 -42.68 13.95 -48.39
N VAL A 13 -42.09 15.11 -48.05
CA VAL A 13 -41.60 16.12 -49.02
C VAL A 13 -40.27 16.70 -48.54
N ALA A 14 -39.38 16.95 -49.49
CA ALA A 14 -37.94 17.03 -49.40
C ALA A 14 -37.33 18.40 -49.03
N ALA A 15 -36.08 18.31 -48.56
CA ALA A 15 -34.92 19.18 -48.83
C ALA A 15 -35.03 20.70 -48.63
N ALA A 16 -34.27 21.21 -47.64
CA ALA A 16 -33.09 22.07 -47.83
C ALA A 16 -32.78 22.85 -46.55
N CYS A 17 -31.71 22.46 -45.84
CA CYS A 17 -30.90 23.31 -44.95
C CYS A 17 -29.69 22.49 -44.48
N LEU A 18 -28.69 22.36 -45.35
CA LEU A 18 -27.33 21.97 -44.99
C LEU A 18 -26.55 23.24 -44.75
N PHE A 19 -26.08 23.50 -43.53
CA PHE A 19 -24.75 24.06 -43.23
C PHE A 19 -24.51 23.98 -41.70
N GLY A 20 -23.46 23.25 -41.31
CA GLY A 20 -22.72 23.54 -40.07
C GLY A 20 -22.98 22.65 -38.85
N SER A 21 -22.84 21.33 -38.94
CA SER A 21 -22.54 20.50 -37.76
C SER A 21 -21.05 20.14 -37.78
N ALA A 22 -20.24 20.91 -37.05
CA ALA A 22 -18.92 20.48 -36.65
C ALA A 22 -19.09 19.20 -35.82
N SER A 23 -18.65 18.06 -36.37
CA SER A 23 -18.56 16.82 -35.62
C SER A 23 -17.51 17.03 -34.52
N ALA A 24 -17.97 17.17 -33.27
CA ALA A 24 -17.09 17.00 -32.12
C ALA A 24 -16.55 15.57 -32.20
N ALA A 25 -15.26 15.43 -32.51
CA ALA A 25 -14.57 14.15 -32.41
C ALA A 25 -14.69 13.66 -30.96
N PRO A 26 -14.92 12.36 -30.72
CA PRO A 26 -14.96 11.83 -29.37
C PRO A 26 -13.59 12.06 -28.73
N ALA A 27 -13.57 12.63 -27.52
CA ALA A 27 -12.39 12.95 -26.73
C ALA A 27 -11.50 11.74 -26.34
N GLY A 28 -11.77 10.54 -26.87
CA GLY A 28 -11.02 9.31 -26.59
C GLY A 28 -9.89 8.99 -27.57
N ALA A 29 -9.77 9.68 -28.70
CA ALA A 29 -8.75 9.36 -29.71
C ALA A 29 -7.38 10.01 -29.41
N ALA A 30 -7.36 11.19 -28.77
CA ALA A 30 -6.10 11.88 -28.46
C ALA A 30 -5.32 11.20 -27.33
N ASP A 31 -6.01 10.70 -26.31
CA ASP A 31 -5.41 10.08 -25.11
C ASP A 31 -4.75 8.71 -25.40
N LEU A 32 -5.23 7.98 -26.42
CA LEU A 32 -4.63 6.71 -26.87
C LEU A 32 -3.35 6.91 -27.71
N VAL A 33 -3.18 8.07 -28.34
CA VAL A 33 -2.01 8.37 -29.18
C VAL A 33 -0.81 8.78 -28.31
N GLU A 34 -1.05 9.44 -27.18
CA GLU A 34 0.02 9.93 -26.29
C GLU A 34 0.74 8.81 -25.53
N ARG A 35 0.07 7.67 -25.24
CA ARG A 35 0.72 6.51 -24.60
C ARG A 35 1.75 5.79 -25.49
N LYS A 36 1.74 5.99 -26.81
CA LYS A 36 2.69 5.31 -27.71
C LYS A 36 4.10 5.91 -27.68
N THR A 37 4.28 7.14 -27.19
CA THR A 37 5.55 7.86 -27.33
C THR A 37 6.46 7.82 -26.10
N ASN A 38 6.01 7.31 -24.95
CA ASN A 38 6.79 7.27 -23.70
C ASN A 38 6.75 5.88 -23.03
N ALA A 39 6.99 4.81 -23.79
CA ALA A 39 7.02 3.44 -23.25
C ALA A 39 8.31 3.18 -22.44
N ALA A 40 8.46 3.84 -21.29
CA ALA A 40 9.11 3.19 -20.17
C ALA A 40 8.33 1.90 -19.87
N ALA A 41 9.01 0.81 -19.50
CA ALA A 41 8.35 -0.45 -19.17
C ALA A 41 7.18 -0.19 -18.20
N ALA A 42 6.00 -0.72 -18.53
CA ALA A 42 4.82 -0.54 -17.70
C ALA A 42 5.04 -1.11 -16.30
N VAL A 43 5.65 -2.30 -16.25
CA VAL A 43 6.04 -3.00 -15.03
C VAL A 43 7.43 -2.54 -14.62
N GLN A 44 7.56 -2.08 -13.37
CA GLN A 44 8.86 -1.77 -12.76
C GLN A 44 9.51 -3.08 -12.30
N ASP A 45 10.83 -3.22 -12.49
CA ASP A 45 11.56 -4.32 -11.86
C ASP A 45 11.53 -4.16 -10.33
N ALA A 46 11.51 -5.29 -9.62
CA ALA A 46 11.63 -5.31 -8.16
C ALA A 46 12.92 -4.58 -7.70
N PRO A 47 12.93 -3.91 -6.53
CA PRO A 47 11.94 -3.99 -5.47
C PRO A 47 10.70 -3.10 -5.67
N HIS A 48 9.57 -3.56 -5.14
CA HIS A 48 8.31 -2.82 -5.11
C HIS A 48 8.08 -2.23 -3.72
N PHE A 49 7.98 -0.91 -3.64
CA PHE A 49 7.64 -0.18 -2.42
C PHE A 49 6.27 0.45 -2.62
N VAL A 50 5.28 -0.17 -2.00
CA VAL A 50 3.86 0.03 -2.28
C VAL A 50 3.18 0.66 -1.07
N VAL A 51 2.34 1.65 -1.29
CA VAL A 51 1.48 2.25 -0.26
C VAL A 51 0.03 2.23 -0.70
N TYR A 52 -0.86 1.77 0.18
CA TYR A 52 -2.31 1.87 0.01
C TYR A 52 -2.83 3.16 0.63
N THR A 53 -3.96 3.64 0.13
CA THR A 53 -4.77 4.69 0.75
C THR A 53 -6.25 4.38 0.62
N ASP A 54 -6.94 4.46 1.74
CA ASP A 54 -8.39 4.43 1.92
C ASP A 54 -8.83 5.63 2.78
N ALA A 55 -8.05 5.93 3.83
CA ALA A 55 -8.35 7.00 4.78
C ALA A 55 -8.69 8.35 4.11
N TRP A 56 -9.87 8.90 4.43
CA TRP A 56 -10.26 10.26 4.04
C TRP A 56 -9.47 11.29 4.85
N ILE A 57 -8.71 12.14 4.15
CA ILE A 57 -7.86 13.14 4.80
C ILE A 57 -8.49 14.52 4.64
N SER A 58 -8.84 15.12 5.77
CA SER A 58 -9.47 16.45 5.81
C SER A 58 -8.56 17.51 5.18
N GLY A 59 -9.07 18.19 4.14
CA GLY A 59 -8.37 19.27 3.47
C GLY A 59 -7.44 18.82 2.34
N GLU A 60 -7.25 17.51 2.15
CA GLU A 60 -6.68 16.98 0.91
C GLU A 60 -7.78 16.83 -0.15
N THR A 61 -7.40 16.91 -1.43
CA THR A 61 -8.33 16.76 -2.55
C THR A 61 -7.62 15.92 -3.62
N GLY A 62 -7.87 14.63 -3.56
CA GLY A 62 -7.19 13.59 -4.32
C GLY A 62 -5.97 13.00 -3.61
N PRO A 63 -5.15 12.23 -4.34
CA PRO A 63 -3.98 11.55 -3.81
C PRO A 63 -2.99 12.50 -3.13
N PRO A 64 -2.22 12.02 -2.14
CA PRO A 64 -1.27 12.85 -1.42
C PRO A 64 -0.17 13.41 -2.32
N ASP A 65 0.48 14.48 -1.87
CA ASP A 65 1.60 15.05 -2.60
C ASP A 65 2.78 14.05 -2.65
N VAL A 66 3.43 13.95 -3.81
CA VAL A 66 4.53 12.99 -4.03
C VAL A 66 5.71 13.18 -3.07
N SER A 67 5.87 14.36 -2.46
CA SER A 67 6.87 14.59 -1.42
C SER A 67 6.61 13.78 -0.14
N GLN A 68 5.35 13.50 0.18
CA GLN A 68 4.96 12.62 1.28
C GLN A 68 5.16 11.15 0.95
N LEU A 69 5.34 10.80 -0.33
CA LEU A 69 5.54 9.44 -0.81
C LEU A 69 6.98 9.12 -1.23
N LYS A 70 7.94 9.99 -0.90
CA LYS A 70 9.34 9.78 -1.28
C LYS A 70 9.86 8.44 -0.74
N GLY A 71 10.18 7.53 -1.66
CA GLY A 71 10.67 6.19 -1.36
C GLY A 71 9.70 5.06 -1.69
N TYR A 72 8.45 5.38 -2.02
CA TYR A 72 7.55 4.48 -2.72
C TYR A 72 7.79 4.55 -4.24
N ASN A 73 7.42 3.47 -4.94
CA ASN A 73 7.35 3.43 -6.40
C ASN A 73 5.99 2.94 -6.91
N ALA A 74 5.09 2.52 -6.02
CA ALA A 74 3.69 2.27 -6.34
C ALA A 74 2.77 2.86 -5.26
N TYR A 75 1.67 3.43 -5.72
CA TYR A 75 0.58 3.99 -4.92
C TYR A 75 -0.72 3.33 -5.38
N ILE A 76 -1.52 2.84 -4.42
CA ILE A 76 -2.74 2.10 -4.69
C ILE A 76 -3.91 2.76 -3.96
N MET A 77 -4.85 3.34 -4.71
CA MET A 77 -6.06 3.95 -4.15
C MET A 77 -7.15 2.88 -3.94
N GLY A 78 -7.73 2.81 -2.75
CA GLY A 78 -8.95 2.04 -2.48
C GLY A 78 -10.19 2.88 -2.81
N PHE A 79 -11.31 2.37 -3.32
CA PHE A 79 -11.52 1.03 -3.88
C PHE A 79 -12.46 1.07 -5.08
N TRP A 80 -12.28 0.14 -6.01
CA TRP A 80 -13.29 -0.22 -6.99
C TRP A 80 -14.06 -1.44 -6.50
N LEU A 81 -15.34 -1.29 -6.17
CA LEU A 81 -16.21 -2.39 -5.70
C LEU A 81 -17.19 -2.81 -6.80
N THR A 82 -17.72 -4.02 -6.72
CA THR A 82 -18.80 -4.53 -7.58
C THR A 82 -20.07 -3.67 -7.51
N THR A 83 -20.24 -2.91 -6.43
CA THR A 83 -21.36 -1.99 -6.20
C THR A 83 -21.08 -0.54 -6.64
N GLY A 84 -19.82 -0.21 -6.98
CA GLY A 84 -19.39 1.13 -7.36
C GLY A 84 -18.01 1.49 -6.81
N VAL A 85 -17.44 2.62 -7.25
CA VAL A 85 -16.21 3.14 -6.63
C VAL A 85 -16.50 3.73 -5.26
N ALA A 86 -15.56 3.53 -4.34
CA ALA A 86 -15.59 4.01 -2.97
C ALA A 86 -14.29 4.75 -2.64
N ASP A 87 -14.33 5.51 -1.55
CA ASP A 87 -13.16 6.10 -0.89
C ASP A 87 -12.24 6.88 -1.83
N GLN A 88 -10.94 6.62 -1.81
CA GLN A 88 -9.94 7.32 -2.63
C GLN A 88 -10.19 7.15 -4.14
N ALA A 89 -10.73 6.02 -4.58
CA ALA A 89 -11.12 5.82 -5.97
C ALA A 89 -12.34 6.67 -6.35
N LEU A 90 -13.29 6.88 -5.43
CA LEU A 90 -14.39 7.83 -5.61
C LEU A 90 -13.84 9.26 -5.68
N GLU A 91 -12.97 9.64 -4.75
CA GLU A 91 -12.33 10.96 -4.74
C GLU A 91 -11.61 11.27 -6.05
N TRP A 92 -10.91 10.29 -6.62
CA TRP A 92 -10.26 10.41 -7.93
C TRP A 92 -11.25 10.77 -9.06
N THR A 93 -12.51 10.36 -8.95
CA THR A 93 -13.56 10.74 -9.91
C THR A 93 -14.08 12.17 -9.71
N LEU A 94 -14.00 12.70 -8.48
CA LEU A 94 -14.54 14.00 -8.10
C LEU A 94 -13.65 15.17 -8.54
N ILE A 95 -12.34 14.94 -8.67
CA ILE A 95 -11.42 15.95 -9.19
C ILE A 95 -11.54 16.11 -10.71
N THR A 96 -11.09 17.24 -11.25
CA THR A 96 -11.20 17.51 -12.70
C THR A 96 -10.20 16.68 -13.51
N ALA A 97 -10.44 16.57 -14.83
CA ALA A 97 -9.51 15.90 -15.74
C ALA A 97 -8.11 16.55 -15.72
N ASP A 98 -8.04 17.89 -15.66
CA ASP A 98 -6.78 18.63 -15.60
C ASP A 98 -6.03 18.39 -14.29
N GLN A 99 -6.75 18.31 -13.16
CA GLN A 99 -6.16 17.93 -11.87
C GLN A 99 -5.61 16.51 -11.92
N ARG A 100 -6.37 15.54 -12.45
CA ARG A 100 -5.87 14.16 -12.65
C ARG A 100 -4.61 14.13 -13.51
N ALA A 101 -4.60 14.83 -14.63
CA ALA A 101 -3.44 14.89 -15.53
C ALA A 101 -2.21 15.48 -14.83
N THR A 102 -2.39 16.54 -14.04
CA THR A 102 -1.33 17.17 -13.25
C THR A 102 -0.78 16.21 -12.20
N THR A 103 -1.64 15.56 -11.41
CA THR A 103 -1.24 14.57 -10.42
C THR A 103 -0.53 13.38 -11.05
N LYS A 104 -1.05 12.84 -12.16
CA LYS A 104 -0.42 11.76 -12.93
C LYS A 104 0.98 12.13 -13.40
N ALA A 105 1.18 13.35 -13.90
CA ALA A 105 2.48 13.84 -14.33
C ALA A 105 3.47 13.94 -13.14
N ALA A 106 3.00 14.43 -11.98
CA ALA A 106 3.82 14.51 -10.77
C ALA A 106 4.26 13.13 -10.26
N TYR A 107 3.32 12.17 -10.20
CA TYR A 107 3.61 10.78 -9.79
C TYR A 107 4.57 10.10 -10.78
N ALA A 108 4.35 10.25 -12.08
CA ALA A 108 5.25 9.72 -13.10
C ALA A 108 6.66 10.32 -12.99
N ALA A 109 6.78 11.64 -12.76
CA ALA A 109 8.06 12.30 -12.54
C ALA A 109 8.78 11.84 -11.26
N ALA A 110 8.03 11.46 -10.23
CA ALA A 110 8.55 10.85 -9.01
C ALA A 110 8.88 9.35 -9.17
N GLY A 111 8.56 8.74 -10.31
CA GLY A 111 8.72 7.31 -10.55
C GLY A 111 7.70 6.44 -9.81
N ILE A 112 6.55 6.99 -9.45
CA ILE A 112 5.46 6.32 -8.73
C ILE A 112 4.37 5.92 -9.72
N LYS A 113 4.03 4.63 -9.75
CA LYS A 113 2.89 4.09 -10.49
C LYS A 113 1.61 4.22 -9.65
N MET A 114 0.52 4.63 -10.27
CA MET A 114 -0.78 4.79 -9.64
C MET A 114 -1.73 3.68 -10.10
N LEU A 115 -2.17 2.84 -9.17
CA LEU A 115 -3.12 1.76 -9.38
C LEU A 115 -4.39 2.01 -8.56
N VAL A 116 -5.46 1.30 -8.89
CA VAL A 116 -6.66 1.18 -8.05
C VAL A 116 -6.70 -0.22 -7.45
N SER A 117 -7.10 -0.32 -6.17
CA SER A 117 -7.44 -1.59 -5.53
C SER A 117 -8.86 -1.97 -5.89
N ALA A 118 -9.06 -3.15 -6.48
CA ALA A 118 -10.36 -3.74 -6.70
C ALA A 118 -10.75 -4.61 -5.50
N PHE A 119 -11.98 -4.45 -5.04
CA PHE A 119 -12.61 -5.14 -3.91
C PHE A 119 -12.12 -4.63 -2.54
N GLY A 120 -11.40 -5.42 -1.76
CA GLY A 120 -11.12 -5.20 -0.35
C GLY A 120 -12.13 -5.89 0.57
N SER A 121 -11.92 -5.72 1.88
CA SER A 121 -12.62 -6.49 2.94
C SER A 121 -14.15 -6.40 2.97
N THR A 122 -14.76 -5.48 2.22
CA THR A 122 -16.22 -5.25 2.23
C THR A 122 -16.95 -5.75 0.98
N ASP A 123 -16.22 -6.34 0.02
CA ASP A 123 -16.80 -6.83 -1.23
C ASP A 123 -16.49 -8.30 -1.48
N TYR A 124 -17.54 -9.06 -1.85
CA TYR A 124 -17.53 -10.52 -1.89
C TYR A 124 -17.96 -11.02 -3.27
N PRO A 125 -17.14 -10.78 -4.32
CA PRO A 125 -17.59 -10.95 -5.71
C PRO A 125 -18.02 -12.37 -6.05
N THR A 126 -17.41 -13.41 -5.47
CA THR A 126 -17.81 -14.80 -5.77
C THR A 126 -19.07 -15.18 -5.01
N SER A 127 -19.13 -14.89 -3.72
CA SER A 127 -20.29 -15.14 -2.85
C SER A 127 -21.54 -14.39 -3.31
N ASN A 128 -21.36 -13.18 -3.85
CA ASN A 128 -22.45 -12.36 -4.41
C ASN A 128 -22.82 -12.73 -5.85
N GLY A 129 -22.14 -13.70 -6.47
CA GLY A 129 -22.46 -14.18 -7.82
C GLY A 129 -22.08 -13.22 -8.95
N ALA A 130 -21.09 -12.34 -8.73
CA ALA A 130 -20.59 -11.46 -9.77
C ALA A 130 -19.92 -12.29 -10.89
N ASP A 131 -20.16 -11.93 -12.15
CA ASP A 131 -19.49 -12.56 -13.28
C ASP A 131 -18.02 -12.10 -13.34
N ALA A 132 -17.08 -13.05 -13.33
CA ALA A 132 -15.64 -12.77 -13.34
C ALA A 132 -15.22 -11.96 -14.58
N VAL A 133 -15.70 -12.35 -15.76
CA VAL A 133 -15.30 -11.73 -17.04
C VAL A 133 -15.89 -10.32 -17.16
N GLY A 134 -17.17 -10.16 -16.85
CA GLY A 134 -17.86 -8.88 -16.82
C GLY A 134 -17.25 -7.90 -15.82
N THR A 135 -16.94 -8.38 -14.61
CA THR A 135 -16.27 -7.56 -13.57
C THR A 135 -14.89 -7.10 -14.04
N ALA A 136 -14.07 -7.99 -14.61
CA ALA A 136 -12.76 -7.64 -15.15
C ALA A 136 -12.83 -6.59 -16.28
N ASN A 137 -13.83 -6.69 -17.16
CA ASN A 137 -14.06 -5.71 -18.22
C ASN A 137 -14.40 -4.33 -17.64
N SER A 138 -15.26 -4.27 -16.64
CA SER A 138 -15.68 -3.01 -15.99
C SER A 138 -14.50 -2.32 -15.30
N ILE A 139 -13.70 -3.07 -14.56
CA ILE A 139 -12.47 -2.55 -13.92
C ILE A 139 -11.48 -2.04 -14.96
N ALA A 140 -11.20 -2.83 -16.00
CA ALA A 140 -10.26 -2.41 -17.04
C ALA A 140 -10.73 -1.16 -17.80
N ALA A 141 -12.03 -1.02 -18.04
CA ALA A 141 -12.61 0.18 -18.64
C ALA A 141 -12.41 1.39 -17.73
N TRP A 142 -12.63 1.23 -16.42
CA TRP A 142 -12.44 2.30 -15.43
C TRP A 142 -10.97 2.72 -15.32
N VAL A 143 -10.03 1.77 -15.23
CA VAL A 143 -8.57 2.02 -15.24
C VAL A 143 -8.16 2.86 -16.47
N LYS A 144 -8.69 2.51 -17.65
CA LYS A 144 -8.42 3.26 -18.89
C LYS A 144 -9.03 4.66 -18.85
N GLN A 145 -10.29 4.78 -18.45
CA GLN A 145 -11.04 6.03 -18.38
C GLN A 145 -10.39 7.04 -17.44
N TYR A 146 -9.86 6.58 -16.30
CA TYR A 146 -9.27 7.42 -15.26
C TYR A 146 -7.74 7.47 -15.30
N ASN A 147 -7.16 7.02 -16.41
CA ASN A 147 -5.73 7.08 -16.73
C ASN A 147 -4.80 6.53 -15.62
N LEU A 148 -5.15 5.38 -15.06
CA LEU A 148 -4.29 4.67 -14.11
C LEU A 148 -3.29 3.76 -14.81
N ASP A 149 -2.21 3.42 -14.09
CA ASP A 149 -1.13 2.56 -14.57
C ASP A 149 -1.46 1.07 -14.41
N GLY A 150 -2.53 0.73 -13.70
CA GLY A 150 -2.89 -0.65 -13.44
C GLY A 150 -3.97 -0.82 -12.38
N VAL A 151 -4.07 -2.06 -11.91
CA VAL A 151 -5.03 -2.50 -10.90
C VAL A 151 -4.36 -3.49 -9.95
N ASP A 152 -4.69 -3.37 -8.68
CA ASP A 152 -4.42 -4.38 -7.66
C ASP A 152 -5.72 -5.14 -7.35
N VAL A 153 -5.62 -6.47 -7.24
CA VAL A 153 -6.76 -7.35 -6.98
C VAL A 153 -6.73 -7.75 -5.51
N ASP A 154 -7.48 -7.03 -4.70
CA ASP A 154 -7.60 -7.22 -3.25
C ASP A 154 -8.82 -8.07 -2.91
N TYR A 155 -8.82 -9.30 -3.44
CA TYR A 155 -9.93 -10.23 -3.25
C TYR A 155 -9.93 -10.75 -1.81
N GLU A 156 -10.96 -10.41 -1.03
CA GLU A 156 -11.12 -10.83 0.37
C GLU A 156 -12.45 -11.56 0.64
N ASP A 157 -12.97 -12.28 -0.35
CA ASP A 157 -14.16 -13.12 -0.19
C ASP A 157 -13.81 -14.43 0.56
N PHE A 158 -13.52 -14.30 1.84
CA PHE A 158 -13.14 -15.41 2.73
C PHE A 158 -14.20 -16.52 2.76
N GLY A 159 -15.48 -16.18 2.61
CA GLY A 159 -16.56 -17.16 2.57
C GLY A 159 -16.41 -18.12 1.38
N ALA A 160 -16.22 -17.57 0.18
CA ALA A 160 -16.00 -18.37 -1.01
C ALA A 160 -14.62 -19.06 -0.99
N PHE A 161 -13.57 -18.34 -0.60
CA PHE A 161 -12.19 -18.85 -0.66
C PHE A 161 -11.92 -19.96 0.37
N ASN A 162 -12.44 -19.81 1.59
CA ASN A 162 -12.26 -20.79 2.66
C ASN A 162 -13.34 -21.89 2.63
N GLY A 163 -14.35 -21.78 1.76
CA GLY A 163 -15.52 -22.67 1.67
C GLY A 163 -15.23 -24.09 1.19
N GLY A 164 -13.97 -24.42 0.89
CA GLY A 164 -13.52 -25.77 0.54
C GLY A 164 -13.84 -26.23 -0.89
N THR A 165 -14.29 -25.32 -1.75
CA THR A 165 -14.54 -25.56 -3.19
C THR A 165 -13.51 -24.83 -4.05
N THR A 166 -13.49 -25.09 -5.35
CA THR A 166 -12.64 -24.33 -6.29
C THR A 166 -13.27 -23.03 -6.77
N ALA A 167 -14.50 -22.69 -6.36
CA ALA A 167 -15.27 -21.59 -6.96
C ALA A 167 -14.53 -20.25 -6.94
N ALA A 168 -13.94 -19.86 -5.81
CA ALA A 168 -13.15 -18.62 -5.70
C ALA A 168 -11.88 -18.65 -6.56
N VAL A 169 -11.18 -19.79 -6.59
CA VAL A 169 -9.97 -19.98 -7.40
C VAL A 169 -10.29 -19.95 -8.90
N ASP A 170 -11.34 -20.63 -9.33
CA ASP A 170 -11.82 -20.64 -10.72
C ASP A 170 -12.26 -19.24 -11.15
N TRP A 171 -12.96 -18.51 -10.26
CA TRP A 171 -13.35 -17.12 -10.48
C TRP A 171 -12.14 -16.22 -10.68
N LEU A 172 -11.15 -16.27 -9.78
CA LEU A 172 -9.92 -15.48 -9.87
C LEU A 172 -9.13 -15.80 -11.15
N ILE A 173 -9.04 -17.07 -11.55
CA ILE A 173 -8.36 -17.47 -12.79
C ILE A 173 -9.06 -16.86 -14.02
N ALA A 174 -10.39 -16.94 -14.10
CA ALA A 174 -11.15 -16.36 -15.20
C ALA A 174 -11.03 -14.82 -15.21
N PHE A 175 -11.15 -14.21 -14.03
CA PHE A 175 -11.03 -12.78 -13.83
C PHE A 175 -9.65 -12.27 -14.26
N THR A 176 -8.55 -12.84 -13.76
CA THR A 176 -7.19 -12.41 -14.07
C THR A 176 -6.85 -12.59 -15.55
N LYS A 177 -7.30 -13.69 -16.19
CA LYS A 177 -7.14 -13.88 -17.65
C LYS A 177 -7.80 -12.76 -18.44
N GLN A 178 -9.05 -12.44 -18.10
CA GLN A 178 -9.77 -11.37 -18.78
C GLN A 178 -9.14 -10.00 -18.50
N LEU A 179 -8.77 -9.73 -17.25
CA LEU A 179 -8.17 -8.47 -16.85
C LEU A 179 -6.86 -8.24 -17.61
N ARG A 180 -5.99 -9.25 -17.68
CA ARG A 180 -4.73 -9.16 -18.44
C ARG A 180 -4.95 -9.02 -19.95
N ALA A 181 -5.99 -9.65 -20.51
CA ALA A 181 -6.36 -9.44 -21.91
C ALA A 181 -6.78 -7.98 -22.18
N GLN A 182 -7.44 -7.34 -21.22
CA GLN A 182 -7.84 -5.93 -21.34
C GLN A 182 -6.73 -4.94 -20.99
N LEU A 183 -5.83 -5.33 -20.08
CA LEU A 183 -4.72 -4.53 -19.54
C LEU A 183 -3.38 -5.24 -19.83
N PRO A 184 -2.89 -5.21 -21.08
CA PRO A 184 -1.70 -5.96 -21.47
C PRO A 184 -0.46 -5.52 -20.70
N ALA A 185 0.40 -6.49 -20.31
CA ALA A 185 1.59 -6.27 -19.48
C ALA A 185 2.60 -5.27 -20.05
N SER A 186 2.58 -5.02 -21.36
CA SER A 186 3.41 -3.98 -21.98
C SER A 186 2.99 -2.56 -21.62
N GLN A 187 1.78 -2.38 -21.07
CA GLN A 187 1.17 -1.06 -20.81
C GLN A 187 0.63 -0.91 -19.39
N TYR A 188 0.24 -1.99 -18.72
CA TYR A 188 -0.41 -1.94 -17.43
C TYR A 188 0.14 -2.96 -16.43
N ILE A 189 0.06 -2.58 -15.16
CA ILE A 189 0.38 -3.42 -14.03
C ILE A 189 -0.89 -4.14 -13.54
N ILE A 190 -0.76 -5.42 -13.20
CA ILE A 190 -1.77 -6.18 -12.45
C ILE A 190 -1.08 -6.84 -11.27
N THR A 191 -1.51 -6.48 -10.07
CA THR A 191 -1.05 -7.08 -8.81
C THR A 191 -2.21 -7.73 -8.09
N HIS A 192 -1.91 -8.56 -7.11
CA HIS A 192 -2.91 -9.18 -6.26
C HIS A 192 -2.50 -9.01 -4.80
N ALA A 193 -3.44 -8.85 -3.87
CA ALA A 193 -3.18 -8.68 -2.44
C ALA A 193 -3.73 -9.83 -1.56
N PRO A 194 -3.35 -11.09 -1.81
CA PRO A 194 -3.81 -12.22 -0.99
C PRO A 194 -3.29 -12.16 0.45
N VAL A 195 -4.06 -12.71 1.39
CA VAL A 195 -3.53 -13.06 2.71
C VAL A 195 -2.53 -14.21 2.62
N ALA A 196 -1.48 -14.17 3.45
CA ALA A 196 -0.41 -15.17 3.44
C ALA A 196 -0.89 -16.64 3.58
N PRO A 197 -1.89 -16.98 4.44
CA PRO A 197 -2.40 -18.35 4.58
C PRO A 197 -2.94 -18.99 3.29
N TRP A 198 -3.37 -18.19 2.32
CA TRP A 198 -3.87 -18.75 1.06
C TRP A 198 -2.78 -19.38 0.18
N PHE A 199 -1.50 -19.22 0.55
CA PHE A 199 -0.38 -19.90 -0.09
C PHE A 199 0.05 -21.20 0.60
N GLU A 200 -0.67 -21.66 1.62
CA GLU A 200 -0.37 -22.94 2.27
C GLU A 200 -0.46 -24.11 1.29
N LYS A 201 0.47 -25.04 1.41
CA LYS A 201 0.47 -26.25 0.57
C LYS A 201 -0.71 -27.15 0.96
N GLY A 202 -1.53 -27.50 -0.03
CA GLY A 202 -2.70 -28.35 0.19
C GLY A 202 -3.93 -27.58 0.71
N TYR A 203 -3.93 -26.25 0.59
CA TYR A 203 -5.10 -25.42 0.87
C TYR A 203 -6.35 -25.97 0.16
N SER A 204 -7.48 -26.05 0.86
CA SER A 204 -8.71 -26.61 0.28
C SER A 204 -9.20 -25.73 -0.87
N GLY A 205 -9.49 -26.34 -2.02
CA GLY A 205 -9.76 -25.59 -3.26
C GLY A 205 -8.51 -25.14 -4.02
N GLY A 206 -7.31 -25.44 -3.52
CA GLY A 206 -6.01 -25.17 -4.15
C GLY A 206 -5.36 -23.85 -3.73
N GLY A 207 -6.14 -22.92 -3.18
CA GLY A 207 -5.66 -21.62 -2.71
C GLY A 207 -4.96 -20.79 -3.79
N TYR A 208 -4.13 -19.85 -3.35
CA TYR A 208 -3.38 -18.97 -4.24
C TYR A 208 -2.24 -19.68 -4.97
N LEU A 209 -1.80 -20.86 -4.52
CA LEU A 209 -0.87 -21.69 -5.29
C LEU A 209 -1.51 -22.21 -6.58
N ALA A 210 -2.80 -22.55 -6.56
CA ALA A 210 -3.53 -22.93 -7.78
C ALA A 210 -3.73 -21.72 -8.71
N VAL A 211 -4.06 -20.54 -8.16
CA VAL A 211 -4.12 -19.28 -8.93
C VAL A 211 -2.76 -18.97 -9.56
N HIS A 212 -1.68 -19.04 -8.79
CA HIS A 212 -0.31 -18.80 -9.27
C HIS A 212 0.09 -19.79 -10.36
N SER A 213 -0.19 -21.08 -10.19
CA SER A 213 0.11 -22.09 -11.22
C SER A 213 -0.65 -21.83 -12.53
N ALA A 214 -1.88 -21.32 -12.47
CA ALA A 214 -2.73 -21.14 -13.64
C ALA A 214 -2.52 -19.79 -14.36
N VAL A 215 -2.30 -18.72 -13.60
CA VAL A 215 -2.26 -17.33 -14.11
C VAL A 215 -1.16 -16.48 -13.47
N GLY A 216 -0.25 -17.06 -12.68
CA GLY A 216 0.81 -16.32 -12.00
C GLY A 216 1.77 -15.59 -12.93
N SER A 217 1.91 -16.01 -14.19
CA SER A 217 2.65 -15.27 -15.23
C SER A 217 1.91 -14.03 -15.76
N MET A 218 0.62 -13.91 -15.48
CA MET A 218 -0.22 -12.75 -15.82
C MET A 218 -0.30 -11.74 -14.68
N ILE A 219 0.21 -12.08 -13.50
CA ILE A 219 0.25 -11.23 -12.30
C ILE A 219 1.69 -10.74 -12.15
N ASP A 220 1.89 -9.43 -11.99
CA ASP A 220 3.24 -8.84 -11.94
C ASP A 220 3.91 -9.12 -10.60
N TRP A 221 3.20 -8.91 -9.48
CA TRP A 221 3.63 -9.33 -8.14
C TRP A 221 2.43 -9.51 -7.18
N TYR A 222 2.71 -10.02 -5.99
CA TYR A 222 1.75 -10.23 -4.90
C TYR A 222 2.08 -9.31 -3.72
N ASN A 223 1.16 -8.41 -3.38
CA ASN A 223 1.15 -7.58 -2.18
C ASN A 223 0.64 -8.42 -0.99
N ILE A 224 1.43 -9.38 -0.52
CA ILE A 224 0.94 -10.41 0.41
C ILE A 224 0.65 -9.80 1.78
N GLN A 225 -0.58 -9.92 2.24
CA GLN A 225 -0.99 -9.43 3.55
C GLN A 225 -0.48 -10.39 4.66
N PHE A 226 0.65 -10.05 5.27
CA PHE A 226 1.20 -10.74 6.45
C PHE A 226 0.64 -10.16 7.76
N TYR A 227 -0.67 -9.94 7.80
CA TYR A 227 -1.40 -9.36 8.93
C TYR A 227 -2.86 -9.80 8.94
N ASN A 228 -3.58 -9.47 10.02
CA ASN A 228 -4.95 -9.89 10.30
C ASN A 228 -5.18 -11.40 10.41
N GLN A 229 -4.12 -12.19 10.64
CA GLN A 229 -4.19 -13.65 10.76
C GLN A 229 -4.04 -14.15 12.22
N GLY A 230 -4.35 -13.32 13.21
CA GLY A 230 -4.19 -13.67 14.63
C GLY A 230 -2.97 -13.01 15.27
N ALA A 231 -3.10 -12.74 16.57
CA ALA A 231 -2.26 -11.79 17.30
C ALA A 231 -0.75 -12.09 17.27
N SER A 232 -0.35 -13.36 17.11
CA SER A 232 1.07 -13.78 17.07
C SER A 232 1.59 -14.09 15.66
N GLN A 233 0.74 -14.01 14.64
CA GLN A 233 1.14 -14.40 13.29
C GLN A 233 1.93 -13.29 12.61
N TYR A 234 3.11 -13.66 12.09
CA TYR A 234 4.02 -12.79 11.35
C TYR A 234 4.51 -11.55 12.13
N THR A 235 4.49 -11.54 13.47
CA THR A 235 4.87 -10.37 14.29
C THR A 235 6.37 -10.24 14.57
N ASP A 236 7.17 -11.24 14.15
CA ASP A 236 8.63 -11.22 14.21
C ASP A 236 9.24 -11.73 12.89
N CYS A 237 10.56 -11.60 12.73
CA CYS A 237 11.23 -12.04 11.50
C CYS A 237 11.18 -13.55 11.28
N THR A 238 11.05 -14.38 12.33
CA THR A 238 10.99 -15.84 12.17
C THR A 238 9.67 -16.24 11.55
N GLY A 239 8.56 -15.77 12.14
CA GLY A 239 7.20 -15.98 11.67
C GLY A 239 6.96 -15.38 10.31
N LEU A 240 7.48 -14.17 10.06
CA LEU A 240 7.34 -13.49 8.78
C LEU A 240 8.15 -14.15 7.66
N LEU A 241 9.40 -14.55 7.93
CA LEU A 241 10.32 -14.93 6.86
C LEU A 241 10.43 -16.44 6.66
N THR A 242 10.53 -17.23 7.72
CA THR A 242 11.08 -18.59 7.62
C THR A 242 10.20 -19.71 8.15
N ALA A 243 9.34 -19.43 9.12
CA ALA A 243 8.51 -20.44 9.75
C ALA A 243 7.28 -19.77 10.34
N SER A 244 6.20 -19.68 9.56
CA SER A 244 4.93 -19.12 10.04
C SER A 244 4.40 -19.95 11.23
N GLY A 245 4.54 -21.27 11.14
CA GLY A 245 4.14 -22.21 12.17
C GLY A 245 2.68 -22.02 12.60
N GLY A 246 2.36 -22.49 13.80
CA GLY A 246 1.07 -22.20 14.44
C GLY A 246 -0.15 -22.61 13.60
N GLN A 247 -1.03 -21.64 13.36
CA GLN A 247 -2.33 -21.84 12.73
C GLN A 247 -2.26 -21.95 11.19
N TYR A 248 -1.21 -21.41 10.57
CA TYR A 248 -1.09 -21.28 9.11
C TYR A 248 0.31 -21.74 8.65
N PRO A 249 0.65 -23.04 8.77
CA PRO A 249 1.99 -23.52 8.48
C PRO A 249 2.34 -23.45 6.99
N GLY A 250 3.55 -23.02 6.64
CA GLY A 250 4.00 -22.99 5.25
C GLY A 250 3.64 -21.70 4.49
N SER A 251 3.30 -20.63 5.22
CA SER A 251 2.84 -19.35 4.68
C SER A 251 3.80 -18.19 4.96
N SER A 252 4.97 -18.41 5.59
CA SER A 252 5.99 -17.37 5.67
C SER A 252 6.67 -17.13 4.32
N LEU A 253 7.35 -16.00 4.15
CA LEU A 253 7.93 -15.58 2.87
C LEU A 253 8.74 -16.69 2.15
N PHE A 254 9.67 -17.34 2.84
CA PHE A 254 10.52 -18.37 2.24
C PHE A 254 9.82 -19.72 2.13
N GLU A 255 8.78 -19.98 2.93
CA GLU A 255 7.92 -21.16 2.76
C GLU A 255 7.03 -21.02 1.52
N ILE A 256 6.45 -19.83 1.28
CA ILE A 256 5.69 -19.53 0.04
C ILE A 256 6.60 -19.71 -1.18
N ASN A 257 7.84 -19.21 -1.12
CA ASN A 257 8.81 -19.46 -2.19
C ASN A 257 9.13 -20.95 -2.37
N ALA A 258 9.30 -21.69 -1.27
CA ALA A 258 9.51 -23.14 -1.34
C ALA A 258 8.29 -23.90 -1.93
N ASN A 259 7.10 -23.30 -1.86
CA ASN A 259 5.88 -23.81 -2.49
C ASN A 259 5.77 -23.47 -3.99
N GLY A 260 6.71 -22.70 -4.55
CA GLY A 260 6.87 -22.50 -6.00
C GLY A 260 6.58 -21.10 -6.52
N VAL A 261 6.47 -20.08 -5.65
CA VAL A 261 6.28 -18.68 -6.08
C VAL A 261 7.60 -17.92 -6.05
N ASP A 262 7.98 -17.28 -7.15
CA ASP A 262 9.28 -16.61 -7.25
C ASP A 262 9.47 -15.47 -6.23
N LEU A 263 10.63 -15.41 -5.56
CA LEU A 263 10.94 -14.40 -4.53
C LEU A 263 10.76 -12.95 -4.98
N ASN A 264 11.01 -12.64 -6.26
CA ASN A 264 10.85 -11.29 -6.78
C ASN A 264 9.38 -10.85 -6.91
N LYS A 265 8.43 -11.79 -6.84
CA LYS A 265 6.98 -11.52 -6.85
C LYS A 265 6.37 -11.41 -5.46
N LEU A 266 7.13 -11.75 -4.41
CA LEU A 266 6.62 -11.78 -3.03
C LEU A 266 6.91 -10.45 -2.34
N VAL A 267 5.94 -9.54 -2.30
CA VAL A 267 6.04 -8.27 -1.57
C VAL A 267 5.51 -8.46 -0.16
N ILE A 268 6.27 -8.01 0.85
CA ILE A 268 5.88 -8.12 2.25
C ILE A 268 4.87 -7.02 2.58
N GLY A 269 3.59 -7.37 2.78
CA GLY A 269 2.55 -6.45 3.25
C GLY A 269 2.47 -6.36 4.76
N LYS A 270 2.47 -5.14 5.30
CA LYS A 270 2.34 -4.86 6.75
C LYS A 270 1.43 -3.67 7.03
N PRO A 271 0.77 -3.63 8.19
CA PRO A 271 -0.01 -2.47 8.57
C PRO A 271 0.92 -1.35 9.09
N ALA A 272 0.52 -0.09 8.90
CA ALA A 272 1.25 1.09 9.36
C ALA A 272 1.15 1.25 10.88
N LEU A 273 -0.04 0.96 11.43
CA LEU A 273 -0.36 0.96 12.86
C LEU A 273 -0.95 -0.37 13.32
N THR A 274 -1.09 -0.54 14.63
CA THR A 274 -1.85 -1.67 15.19
C THR A 274 -3.34 -1.57 14.90
N GLY A 275 -3.88 -0.36 14.74
CA GLY A 275 -5.31 -0.12 14.48
C GLY A 275 -5.75 -0.62 13.11
N ASP A 276 -4.86 -0.56 12.12
CA ASP A 276 -5.17 -0.91 10.73
C ASP A 276 -5.23 -2.44 10.51
N ALA A 277 -4.70 -3.21 11.46
CA ALA A 277 -4.79 -4.67 11.48
C ALA A 277 -5.15 -5.18 12.89
N PRO A 278 -6.43 -5.05 13.29
CA PRO A 278 -6.87 -5.36 14.65
C PRO A 278 -6.65 -6.83 15.04
N SER A 279 -6.53 -7.73 14.05
CA SER A 279 -6.28 -9.15 14.27
C SER A 279 -4.79 -9.51 14.30
N GLY A 280 -3.86 -8.53 14.32
CA GLY A 280 -2.43 -8.75 14.53
C GLY A 280 -1.58 -8.66 13.26
N GLY A 281 -0.26 -8.85 13.40
CA GLY A 281 0.72 -8.77 12.32
C GLY A 281 1.46 -7.44 12.19
N TYR A 282 1.11 -6.43 13.01
CA TYR A 282 1.88 -5.19 13.12
C TYR A 282 3.32 -5.45 13.54
N MET A 283 4.25 -4.67 12.97
CA MET A 283 5.64 -4.61 13.37
C MET A 283 6.11 -3.15 13.35
N PRO A 284 6.87 -2.67 14.36
CA PRO A 284 7.54 -1.38 14.26
C PRO A 284 8.41 -1.32 13.00
N ALA A 285 8.46 -0.15 12.33
CA ALA A 285 9.20 0.03 11.07
C ALA A 285 10.68 -0.39 11.17
N SER A 286 11.33 -0.16 12.31
CA SER A 286 12.72 -0.56 12.55
C SER A 286 12.91 -2.08 12.69
N THR A 287 11.94 -2.77 13.31
CA THR A 287 11.91 -4.23 13.37
C THR A 287 11.69 -4.80 11.98
N LEU A 288 10.74 -4.23 11.21
CA LEU A 288 10.51 -4.63 9.82
C LEU A 288 11.75 -4.43 8.95
N ALA A 289 12.48 -3.31 9.11
CA ALA A 289 13.75 -3.07 8.42
C ALA A 289 14.79 -4.18 8.67
N THR A 290 14.83 -4.70 9.90
CA THR A 290 15.71 -5.84 10.26
C THR A 290 15.30 -7.11 9.50
N CYS A 291 14.00 -7.37 9.38
CA CYS A 291 13.50 -8.51 8.60
C CYS A 291 13.77 -8.34 7.10
N VAL A 292 13.56 -7.14 6.56
CA VAL A 292 13.87 -6.78 5.17
C VAL A 292 15.35 -7.01 4.86
N ALA A 293 16.26 -6.56 5.73
CA ALA A 293 17.70 -6.80 5.58
C ALA A 293 18.03 -8.30 5.63
N THR A 294 17.41 -9.04 6.55
CA THR A 294 17.59 -10.49 6.70
C THR A 294 17.13 -11.25 5.45
N ALA A 295 15.96 -10.88 4.91
CA ALA A 295 15.41 -11.48 3.70
C ALA A 295 16.29 -11.17 2.47
N ALA A 296 16.72 -9.91 2.33
CA ALA A 296 17.62 -9.50 1.24
C ALA A 296 18.96 -10.24 1.28
N GLY A 297 19.54 -10.44 2.46
CA GLY A 297 20.74 -11.27 2.65
C GLY A 297 20.57 -12.74 2.26
N LYS A 298 19.32 -13.22 2.11
CA LYS A 298 18.95 -14.56 1.63
C LYS A 298 18.52 -14.58 0.16
N GLY A 299 18.71 -13.48 -0.58
CA GLY A 299 18.43 -13.39 -2.01
C GLY A 299 17.02 -12.93 -2.38
N TRP A 300 16.22 -12.47 -1.41
CA TRP A 300 14.91 -11.88 -1.69
C TRP A 300 15.02 -10.40 -2.10
N SER A 301 14.19 -9.97 -3.04
CA SER A 301 14.19 -8.57 -3.53
C SER A 301 12.79 -8.01 -3.81
N GLY A 302 11.72 -8.67 -3.35
CA GLY A 302 10.34 -8.31 -3.71
C GLY A 302 9.92 -6.91 -3.24
N GLY A 303 10.35 -6.47 -2.06
CA GLY A 303 10.02 -5.16 -1.49
C GLY A 303 8.88 -5.19 -0.47
N VAL A 304 8.35 -4.02 -0.11
CA VAL A 304 7.39 -3.87 0.99
C VAL A 304 6.14 -3.13 0.55
N MET A 305 4.99 -3.63 0.98
CA MET A 305 3.69 -3.00 0.87
C MET A 305 3.23 -2.55 2.26
N VAL A 306 2.52 -1.43 2.35
CA VAL A 306 1.95 -0.94 3.60
C VAL A 306 0.49 -0.51 3.48
N TRP A 307 -0.30 -0.92 4.47
CA TRP A 307 -1.65 -0.46 4.74
C TRP A 307 -1.64 0.36 6.05
N GLU A 308 -1.67 1.68 6.05
CA GLU A 308 -1.86 2.58 4.91
C GLU A 308 -1.28 3.98 5.16
N PHE A 309 -1.34 4.85 4.15
CA PHE A 309 -1.16 6.29 4.33
C PHE A 309 -2.46 6.90 4.88
N PRO A 310 -2.41 7.88 5.82
CA PRO A 310 -1.29 8.76 6.13
C PRO A 310 -0.26 8.24 7.14
N ASP A 311 -0.51 7.11 7.80
CA ASP A 311 0.35 6.63 8.88
C ASP A 311 1.68 6.03 8.38
N ALA A 312 1.78 5.73 7.09
CA ALA A 312 2.99 5.28 6.41
C ALA A 312 3.55 6.30 5.39
N THR A 313 3.87 7.52 5.82
CA THR A 313 4.54 8.53 4.97
C THR A 313 5.98 8.14 4.56
N ALA A 314 6.65 9.01 3.80
CA ALA A 314 8.05 8.89 3.38
C ALA A 314 9.02 8.51 4.52
N ALA A 315 8.78 9.00 5.74
CA ALA A 315 9.61 8.67 6.90
C ALA A 315 9.51 7.18 7.29
N TRP A 316 8.32 6.59 7.17
CA TRP A 316 8.09 5.18 7.45
C TRP A 316 8.85 4.31 6.45
N ILE A 317 8.69 4.54 5.15
CA ILE A 317 9.34 3.72 4.12
C ILE A 317 10.86 3.92 4.10
N GLN A 318 11.35 5.12 4.40
CA GLN A 318 12.79 5.36 4.57
C GLN A 318 13.36 4.49 5.69
N THR A 319 12.64 4.35 6.82
CA THR A 319 13.05 3.50 7.93
C THR A 319 13.06 2.02 7.51
N VAL A 320 11.98 1.55 6.89
CA VAL A 320 11.84 0.14 6.47
C VAL A 320 12.88 -0.26 5.41
N ARG A 321 13.17 0.62 4.46
CA ARG A 321 14.19 0.40 3.43
C ARG A 321 15.60 0.32 4.01
N GLY A 322 15.87 1.13 5.04
CA GLY A 322 17.16 1.17 5.73
C GLY A 322 18.34 1.33 4.76
N SER A 323 19.47 0.71 5.10
CA SER A 323 20.64 0.62 4.22
C SER A 323 20.52 -0.49 3.15
N THR A 324 19.53 -1.37 3.27
CA THR A 324 19.31 -2.50 2.35
C THR A 324 18.87 -2.01 0.97
N PHE A 325 17.97 -1.02 0.94
CA PHE A 325 17.42 -0.44 -0.28
C PHE A 325 17.49 1.09 -0.24
N PRO A 326 18.69 1.70 -0.31
CA PRO A 326 18.83 3.14 -0.16
C PRO A 326 18.04 3.92 -1.22
N LEU A 327 17.56 5.11 -0.87
CA LEU A 327 16.98 6.05 -1.83
C LEU A 327 18.09 6.56 -2.75
N SER A 328 17.94 6.43 -4.07
CA SER A 328 18.90 6.99 -5.03
C SER A 328 18.97 8.51 -4.86
N GLY A 329 20.16 9.00 -4.51
CA GLY A 329 20.41 10.36 -4.03
C GLY A 329 21.58 10.47 -3.04
N GLY A 330 22.02 9.34 -2.46
CA GLY A 330 23.29 9.22 -1.75
C GLY A 330 24.28 8.39 -2.54
N SER A 331 25.02 9.00 -3.47
CA SER A 331 26.21 8.36 -4.04
C SER A 331 27.25 8.22 -2.94
N THR A 332 27.56 7.00 -2.53
CA THR A 332 28.94 6.68 -2.13
C THR A 332 29.54 5.91 -3.30
N PRO A 333 30.51 6.46 -4.04
CA PRO A 333 31.16 5.74 -5.13
C PRO A 333 31.91 4.53 -4.56
N THR A 334 31.55 3.34 -5.02
CA THR A 334 32.36 2.13 -4.83
C THR A 334 33.66 2.32 -5.60
N THR A 335 34.70 2.83 -4.93
CA THR A 335 36.05 2.83 -5.48
C THR A 335 36.71 1.50 -5.11
N THR A 336 36.88 0.65 -6.11
CA THR A 336 37.75 -0.52 -6.05
C THR A 336 39.16 -0.08 -5.66
N THR A 337 39.68 -0.52 -4.50
CA THR A 337 41.12 -0.39 -4.22
C THR A 337 41.71 -1.70 -3.71
N LYS A 338 42.68 -2.17 -4.49
CA LYS A 338 43.59 -3.29 -4.32
C LYS A 338 44.40 -3.17 -3.02
N ALA A 339 44.68 -4.32 -2.41
CA ALA A 339 45.45 -4.48 -1.18
C ALA A 339 46.87 -3.85 -1.23
N ALA A 340 47.28 -3.20 -0.13
CA ALA A 340 48.67 -3.04 0.28
C ALA A 340 48.82 -2.86 1.82
N THR A 341 49.60 -3.78 2.37
CA THR A 341 50.39 -3.90 3.61
C THR A 341 50.33 -2.86 4.76
N THR A 342 50.16 -3.44 5.94
CA THR A 342 50.43 -3.09 7.34
C THR A 342 51.38 -1.92 7.66
N THR A 343 50.95 -1.02 8.56
CA THR A 343 51.80 -0.56 9.67
C THR A 343 50.92 -0.21 10.89
N THR A 344 51.31 -0.75 12.04
CA THR A 344 50.65 -0.68 13.35
C THR A 344 50.86 0.69 14.00
N THR A 345 49.80 1.37 14.44
CA THR A 345 49.89 2.34 15.54
C THR A 345 48.59 2.41 16.35
N LYS A 346 48.81 2.55 17.66
CA LYS A 346 47.94 2.34 18.82
C LYS A 346 46.83 3.40 18.96
N ALA A 347 45.66 2.95 19.42
CA ALA A 347 44.46 3.75 19.67
C ALA A 347 44.66 4.87 20.72
N THR A 348 43.99 6.00 20.52
CA THR A 348 43.69 6.98 21.56
C THR A 348 42.27 7.51 21.34
N THR A 349 41.40 7.23 22.31
CA THR A 349 40.01 7.67 22.39
C THR A 349 39.95 9.15 22.79
N THR A 350 39.20 9.96 22.06
CA THR A 350 38.83 11.31 22.50
C THR A 350 37.34 11.53 22.27
N SER A 351 36.61 11.63 23.38
CA SER A 351 35.21 12.02 23.50
C SER A 351 35.06 13.53 23.34
N THR A 352 34.17 13.98 22.47
CA THR A 352 33.79 15.40 22.35
C THR A 352 32.34 15.61 22.77
N THR A 353 32.20 16.43 23.82
CA THR A 353 30.99 16.85 24.53
C THR A 353 30.16 17.86 23.72
N ALA A 354 28.83 17.78 23.80
CA ALA A 354 27.88 18.73 23.22
C ALA A 354 27.70 20.00 24.10
N PRO A 355 27.22 21.14 23.54
CA PRO A 355 27.14 22.41 24.26
C PRO A 355 25.90 22.51 25.15
N ALA A 356 26.07 23.23 26.27
CA ALA A 356 25.05 23.49 27.28
C ALA A 356 24.09 24.62 26.88
N THR A 357 22.81 24.45 27.19
CA THR A 357 21.81 25.53 27.28
C THR A 357 21.42 25.76 28.74
N THR A 358 21.48 27.03 29.13
CA THR A 358 21.23 27.61 30.45
C THR A 358 19.81 27.40 30.97
N THR A 359 19.69 26.93 32.22
CA THR A 359 18.45 26.86 33.00
C THR A 359 18.41 27.93 34.10
N THR A 360 17.26 28.57 34.27
CA THR A 360 16.93 29.33 35.50
C THR A 360 16.24 28.38 36.48
N PRO A 361 16.55 28.38 37.80
CA PRO A 361 16.09 27.35 38.72
C PRO A 361 14.70 27.68 39.27
N ALA A 362 13.75 26.75 39.10
CA ALA A 362 12.52 26.72 39.89
C ALA A 362 12.66 25.63 40.97
N SER A 363 12.68 26.05 42.23
CA SER A 363 12.61 25.21 43.42
C SER A 363 11.23 24.55 43.50
N GLY A 364 11.15 23.23 43.28
CA GLY A 364 9.90 22.47 43.33
C GLY A 364 10.14 20.97 43.16
N SER A 365 9.20 20.15 43.64
CA SER A 365 9.33 18.70 43.93
C SER A 365 9.58 17.76 42.73
N CYS A 366 9.86 18.31 41.54
CA CYS A 366 9.97 17.62 40.25
C CYS A 366 11.26 17.95 39.50
N THR A 367 12.31 18.34 40.21
CA THR A 367 13.60 18.73 39.63
C THR A 367 14.20 17.57 38.81
N GLY A 368 14.61 17.84 37.57
CA GLY A 368 15.28 16.87 36.69
C GLY A 368 14.37 16.08 35.74
N VAL A 369 13.05 16.27 35.80
CA VAL A 369 12.11 15.68 34.83
C VAL A 369 11.81 16.67 33.71
N ALA A 370 11.95 16.23 32.46
CA ALA A 370 11.71 17.06 31.29
C ALA A 370 10.25 17.55 31.20
N ALA A 371 10.02 18.73 30.62
CA ALA A 371 8.68 19.21 30.33
C ALA A 371 8.05 18.41 29.19
N TRP A 372 6.72 18.24 29.24
CA TRP A 372 5.99 17.64 28.14
C TRP A 372 6.12 18.49 26.87
N ALA A 373 6.36 17.82 25.75
CA ALA A 373 6.47 18.37 24.42
C ALA A 373 5.57 17.57 23.46
N ASN A 374 4.82 18.29 22.63
CA ASN A 374 3.84 17.75 21.69
C ASN A 374 4.44 16.94 20.54
N ASN A 375 5.72 17.14 20.25
CA ASN A 375 6.45 16.47 19.18
C ASN A 375 7.33 15.30 19.68
N VAL A 376 7.11 14.84 20.91
CA VAL A 376 7.83 13.72 21.51
C VAL A 376 6.83 12.62 21.82
N ALA A 377 7.14 11.40 21.37
CA ALA A 377 6.38 10.22 21.75
C ALA A 377 6.84 9.72 23.12
N TYR A 378 5.89 9.43 24.01
CA TYR A 378 6.16 8.91 25.34
C TYR A 378 5.68 7.47 25.46
N THR A 379 6.50 6.58 26.00
CA THR A 379 6.11 5.19 26.29
C THR A 379 5.57 5.05 27.71
N GLY A 380 4.77 4.01 27.97
CA GLY A 380 4.24 3.72 29.31
C GLY A 380 5.32 3.75 30.39
N GLY A 381 5.05 4.45 31.49
CA GLY A 381 5.98 4.67 32.60
C GLY A 381 6.86 5.91 32.49
N GLN A 382 6.99 6.54 31.31
CA GLN A 382 7.76 7.79 31.18
C GLN A 382 7.07 8.95 31.86
N GLN A 383 7.86 9.85 32.45
CA GLN A 383 7.38 10.98 33.25
C GLN A 383 7.76 12.32 32.63
N VAL A 384 6.84 13.27 32.71
CA VAL A 384 6.99 14.65 32.23
C VAL A 384 6.43 15.64 33.24
N THR A 385 6.92 16.87 33.19
CA THR A 385 6.29 17.99 33.89
C THR A 385 5.34 18.75 32.95
N TYR A 386 4.11 19.00 33.39
CA TYR A 386 3.13 19.77 32.63
C TYR A 386 2.15 20.47 33.58
N ASN A 387 1.94 21.78 33.39
CA ASN A 387 1.06 22.63 34.20
C ASN A 387 1.25 22.47 35.74
N GLY A 388 2.50 22.53 36.20
CA GLY A 388 2.82 22.45 37.63
C GLY A 388 2.57 21.07 38.25
N ALA A 389 2.59 19.99 37.46
CA ALA A 389 2.46 18.64 37.98
C ALA A 389 3.35 17.65 37.22
N LEU A 390 3.70 16.57 37.91
CA LEU A 390 4.38 15.40 37.34
C LEU A 390 3.33 14.43 36.82
N TRP A 391 3.45 14.07 35.56
CA TRP A 391 2.55 13.15 34.87
C TRP A 391 3.32 11.94 34.38
N GLN A 392 2.69 10.78 34.42
CA GLN A 392 3.24 9.53 33.91
C GLN A 392 2.35 8.96 32.81
N ALA A 393 2.94 8.61 31.68
CA ALA A 393 2.23 7.98 30.57
C ALA A 393 1.78 6.57 31.01
N ALA A 394 0.49 6.24 30.82
CA ALA A 394 -0.04 4.92 31.13
C ALA A 394 0.38 3.88 30.06
N TYR A 395 0.48 4.33 28.81
CA TYR A 395 0.88 3.56 27.63
C TYR A 395 1.51 4.53 26.61
N TRP A 396 1.81 4.06 25.41
CA TRP A 396 2.39 4.91 24.36
C TRP A 396 1.43 6.06 24.00
N THR A 397 1.95 7.28 23.88
CA THR A 397 1.18 8.47 23.53
C THR A 397 2.05 9.47 22.74
N TYR A 398 1.44 10.17 21.77
CA TYR A 398 2.05 11.24 21.00
C TYR A 398 1.04 12.38 20.85
N ASP A 399 1.47 13.62 21.14
CA ASP A 399 0.64 14.82 21.16
C ASP A 399 -0.56 14.83 22.13
N ASP A 400 -0.82 13.75 22.90
CA ASP A 400 -1.84 13.82 23.94
C ASP A 400 -1.35 14.65 25.13
N VAL A 401 -2.12 15.67 25.45
CA VAL A 401 -1.82 16.62 26.53
C VAL A 401 -2.06 15.97 27.90
N PRO A 402 -1.11 16.04 28.86
CA PRO A 402 -1.34 15.54 30.21
C PRO A 402 -2.52 16.23 30.91
N GLY A 403 -3.48 15.43 31.37
CA GLY A 403 -4.76 15.91 31.92
C GLY A 403 -5.84 16.20 30.86
N GLY A 404 -5.59 15.93 29.58
CA GLY A 404 -6.55 16.02 28.50
C GLY A 404 -7.56 14.88 28.46
N ALA A 405 -8.55 14.99 27.57
CA ALA A 405 -9.68 14.05 27.46
C ALA A 405 -9.27 12.63 27.06
N ALA A 406 -8.10 12.45 26.45
CA ALA A 406 -7.58 11.15 26.02
C ALA A 406 -7.27 10.20 27.19
N GLY A 407 -7.10 10.72 28.41
CA GLY A 407 -6.92 9.89 29.61
C GLY A 407 -5.62 9.08 29.68
N VAL A 408 -4.68 9.30 28.74
CA VAL A 408 -3.44 8.52 28.60
C VAL A 408 -2.35 8.88 29.62
N TRP A 409 -2.54 9.97 30.37
CA TRP A 409 -1.63 10.47 31.39
C TRP A 409 -2.22 10.37 32.78
N THR A 410 -1.47 9.78 33.71
CA THR A 410 -1.83 9.74 35.13
C THR A 410 -1.06 10.81 35.90
N LYS A 411 -1.78 11.66 36.65
CA LYS A 411 -1.15 12.66 37.52
C LYS A 411 -0.50 11.96 38.71
N VAL A 412 0.81 12.12 38.87
CA VAL A 412 1.58 11.50 39.97
C VAL A 412 1.57 12.40 41.20
N LYS A 413 1.97 13.67 41.05
CA LYS A 413 2.00 14.66 42.14
C LYS A 413 2.08 16.08 41.60
N THR A 414 1.77 17.06 42.44
CA THR A 414 1.96 18.49 42.13
C THR A 414 3.43 18.85 42.29
N CYS A 415 3.94 19.62 41.33
CA CYS A 415 5.20 20.33 41.40
C CYS A 415 4.92 21.73 41.98
#